data_AF-A0A2E9J794-F1
#
_entry.id   AF-A0A2E9J794-F1
#
_cell.length_a   1.000
_cell.length_b   1.000
_cell.length_c   1.000
_cell.angle_alpha   90.00
_cell.angle_beta   90.00
_cell.angle_gamma   90.00
#
_symmetry.space_group_name_H-M   'P 1'
#
loop_
_entity.id
_entity.type
_entity.pdbx_description
1 polymer ?
#
loop_
_entity_poly.entity_id
_entity_poly.type
_entity_poly.pdbx_seq_one_letter_code
_entity_poly.pdbx_strand_id
1 'polypeptide(L)'
;MDQEAAAAEEAEAALRFGLTSFLINVGMDIDEIVNLFVSVTDFDEGFTRYQIEHIAGLRGSRTKYTPPTCSTFKTHSVCYNPDRLCQHIKHPLHYYRIRVKDIQREQGPESRDGTQNTQVTK
;
A
#
# COMPACT_ATOMS: atom_id res chain seq x y z
N MET A 1 3.60 24.01 22.32
CA MET A 1 2.96 22.68 22.31
C MET A 1 1.79 22.79 21.33
N ASP A 2 1.54 21.80 20.48
CA ASP A 2 0.44 21.72 19.48
C ASP A 2 0.83 21.77 17.99
N GLN A 3 2.11 21.87 17.62
CA GLN A 3 2.52 21.68 16.21
C GLN A 3 2.78 20.21 15.84
N GLU A 4 3.08 19.35 16.82
CA GLU A 4 3.51 17.97 16.59
C GLU A 4 2.34 17.00 16.37
N ALA A 5 1.18 17.26 17.00
CA ALA A 5 -0.01 16.44 16.85
C ALA A 5 -0.67 16.58 15.46
N ALA A 6 -0.73 17.79 14.90
CA ALA A 6 -1.34 18.04 13.58
C ALA A 6 -0.52 17.40 12.44
N ALA A 7 0.81 17.42 12.54
CA ALA A 7 1.69 16.78 11.56
C ALA A 7 1.60 15.25 11.63
N ALA A 8 1.39 14.68 12.82
CA ALA A 8 1.20 13.24 12.99
C ALA A 8 -0.12 12.76 12.36
N GLU A 9 -1.21 13.51 12.53
CA GLU A 9 -2.52 13.21 11.92
C GLU A 9 -2.47 13.33 10.38
N GLU A 10 -1.77 14.35 9.86
CA GLU A 10 -1.55 14.51 8.42
C GLU A 10 -0.72 13.35 7.83
N ALA A 11 0.36 12.97 8.53
CA ALA A 11 1.23 11.88 8.10
C ALA A 11 0.51 10.52 8.10
N GLU A 12 -0.35 10.27 9.10
CA GLU A 12 -1.17 9.05 9.15
C GLU A 12 -2.15 8.99 7.97
N ALA A 13 -2.87 10.07 7.70
CA ALA A 13 -3.79 10.14 6.56
C ALA A 13 -3.06 9.93 5.23
N ALA A 14 -1.89 10.56 5.05
CA ALA A 14 -1.04 10.37 3.88
C ALA A 14 -0.54 8.93 3.74
N LEU A 15 -0.17 8.28 4.85
CA LEU A 15 0.28 6.89 4.89
C LEU A 15 -0.86 5.94 4.48
N ARG A 16 -2.05 6.10 5.06
CA ARG A 16 -3.24 5.29 4.73
C ARG A 16 -3.59 5.40 3.25
N PHE A 17 -3.68 6.62 2.74
CA PHE A 17 -3.95 6.85 1.31
C PHE A 17 -2.85 6.26 0.41
N GLY A 18 -1.59 6.52 0.75
CA GLY A 18 -0.43 6.07 0.00
C GLY A 18 -0.31 4.56 -0.08
N LEU A 19 -0.44 3.88 1.05
CA LEU A 19 -0.40 2.43 1.16
C LEU A 19 -1.57 1.80 0.41
N THR A 20 -2.79 2.27 0.67
CA THR A 20 -4.01 1.72 0.04
C THR A 20 -3.96 1.83 -1.47
N SER A 21 -3.69 3.03 -2.00
CA SER A 21 -3.60 3.25 -3.44
C SER A 21 -2.46 2.44 -4.06
N PHE A 22 -1.32 2.27 -3.37
CA PHE A 22 -0.24 1.40 -3.84
C PHE A 22 -0.68 -0.07 -3.93
N LEU A 23 -1.28 -0.62 -2.87
CA LEU A 23 -1.71 -2.02 -2.77
C LEU A 23 -2.76 -2.38 -3.84
N ILE A 24 -3.74 -1.49 -4.05
CA ILE A 24 -4.73 -1.60 -5.13
C ILE A 24 -4.07 -1.65 -6.52
N ASN A 25 -2.98 -0.88 -6.72
CA ASN A 25 -2.30 -0.80 -8.02
C ASN A 25 -1.36 -1.99 -8.27
N VAL A 26 -0.88 -2.67 -7.23
CA VAL A 26 -0.13 -3.93 -7.38
C VAL A 26 -1.03 -5.15 -7.48
N GLY A 27 -2.33 -5.00 -7.21
CA GLY A 27 -3.36 -6.01 -7.46
C GLY A 27 -3.78 -6.83 -6.24
N MET A 28 -3.56 -6.32 -5.02
CA MET A 28 -4.05 -6.95 -3.79
C MET A 28 -5.58 -6.82 -3.69
N ASP A 29 -6.25 -7.82 -3.11
CA ASP A 29 -7.69 -7.82 -2.95
C ASP A 29 -8.17 -6.78 -1.91
N ILE A 30 -9.38 -6.25 -2.08
CA ILE A 30 -9.94 -5.23 -1.19
C ILE A 30 -10.11 -5.77 0.23
N ASP A 31 -10.55 -7.02 0.39
CA ASP A 31 -10.74 -7.63 1.70
C ASP A 31 -9.40 -7.84 2.41
N GLU A 32 -8.37 -8.25 1.67
CA GLU A 32 -7.00 -8.34 2.19
C GLU A 32 -6.49 -6.97 2.65
N ILE A 33 -6.72 -5.91 1.88
CA ILE A 33 -6.31 -4.55 2.26
C ILE A 33 -7.06 -4.07 3.51
N VAL A 34 -8.37 -4.31 3.61
CA VAL A 34 -9.15 -3.97 4.81
C VAL A 34 -8.57 -4.66 6.04
N ASN A 35 -8.23 -5.96 5.92
CA ASN A 35 -7.68 -6.74 7.02
C ASN A 35 -6.33 -6.22 7.54
N LEU A 36 -5.54 -5.52 6.71
CA LEU A 36 -4.28 -4.90 7.15
C LEU A 36 -4.48 -3.74 8.15
N PHE A 37 -5.67 -3.12 8.17
CA PHE A 37 -5.95 -1.97 9.03
C PHE A 37 -6.57 -2.35 10.38
N VAL A 38 -6.91 -3.63 10.60
CA VAL A 38 -7.60 -4.09 11.82
C VAL A 38 -6.78 -3.84 13.10
N SER A 39 -5.46 -3.84 13.02
CA SER A 39 -4.58 -3.62 14.17
C SER A 39 -4.40 -2.14 14.56
N VAL A 40 -5.07 -1.20 13.87
CA VAL A 40 -4.95 0.23 14.16
C VAL A 40 -5.98 0.63 15.24
N THR A 41 -5.55 1.47 16.18
CA THR A 41 -6.25 1.77 17.44
C THR A 41 -7.70 2.26 17.27
N ASP A 42 -8.02 2.92 16.15
CA ASP A 42 -9.36 3.47 15.84
C ASP A 42 -9.96 2.85 14.57
N PHE A 43 -9.75 1.55 14.35
CA PHE A 43 -10.28 0.86 13.17
C PHE A 43 -11.81 0.75 13.18
N ASP A 44 -12.44 1.38 12.18
CA ASP A 44 -13.84 1.14 11.79
C ASP A 44 -13.86 0.45 10.42
N GLU A 45 -14.39 -0.78 10.36
CA GLU A 45 -14.38 -1.59 9.15
C GLU A 45 -15.22 -0.96 8.03
N GLY A 46 -16.41 -0.46 8.34
CA GLY A 46 -17.33 0.09 7.34
C GLY A 46 -16.75 1.34 6.67
N PHE A 47 -16.18 2.23 7.47
CA PHE A 47 -15.51 3.43 7.01
C PHE A 47 -14.23 3.10 6.24
N THR A 48 -13.39 2.21 6.76
CA THR A 48 -12.14 1.81 6.11
C THR A 48 -12.40 1.16 4.75
N ARG A 49 -13.36 0.21 4.69
CA ARG A 49 -13.79 -0.41 3.44
C ARG A 49 -14.31 0.62 2.45
N TYR A 50 -15.15 1.55 2.90
CA TYR A 50 -15.65 2.61 2.04
C TYR A 50 -14.51 3.47 1.45
N GLN A 51 -13.52 3.85 2.26
CA GLN A 51 -12.35 4.60 1.78
C GLN A 51 -11.54 3.80 0.75
N ILE A 52 -11.26 2.53 1.02
CA ILE A 52 -10.50 1.65 0.12
C ILE A 52 -11.25 1.48 -1.21
N GLU A 53 -12.56 1.21 -1.18
CA GLU A 53 -13.39 1.07 -2.37
C GLU A 53 -13.48 2.37 -3.18
N HIS A 54 -13.51 3.52 -2.51
CA HIS A 54 -13.44 4.83 -3.18
C HIS A 54 -12.09 5.02 -3.89
N ILE A 55 -10.98 4.72 -3.22
CA ILE A 55 -9.63 4.77 -3.82
C ILE A 55 -9.51 3.80 -5.01
N ALA A 56 -10.16 2.64 -4.92
CA ALA A 56 -10.21 1.64 -5.99
C ALA A 56 -11.07 2.05 -7.20
N GLY A 57 -11.85 3.14 -7.09
CA GLY A 57 -12.79 3.57 -8.12
C GLY A 57 -14.09 2.76 -8.15
N LEU A 58 -14.41 2.04 -7.07
CA LEU A 58 -15.65 1.27 -6.92
C LEU A 58 -16.80 2.12 -6.33
N ARG A 59 -16.48 3.30 -5.77
CA ARG A 59 -17.44 4.27 -5.22
C ARG A 59 -17.25 5.66 -5.84
N GLY A 60 -18.22 6.54 -5.62
CA GLY A 60 -18.12 7.96 -5.97
C GLY A 60 -17.89 8.22 -7.46
N SER A 61 -16.84 8.99 -7.78
CA SER A 61 -16.46 9.41 -9.14
C SER A 61 -15.98 8.28 -10.05
N ARG A 62 -15.80 7.07 -9.50
CA ARG A 62 -15.22 5.90 -10.17
C ARG A 62 -13.79 6.10 -10.69
N THR A 63 -13.08 7.09 -10.16
CA THR A 63 -11.67 7.29 -10.45
C THR A 63 -10.84 6.30 -9.64
N LYS A 64 -10.09 5.44 -10.32
CA LYS A 64 -9.05 4.61 -9.68
C LYS A 64 -7.84 5.48 -9.39
N TYR A 65 -7.52 5.69 -8.12
CA TYR A 65 -6.39 6.52 -7.72
C TYR A 65 -5.06 5.77 -7.84
N THR A 66 -4.02 6.48 -8.26
CA THR A 66 -2.64 6.00 -8.24
C THR A 66 -1.92 6.53 -7.01
N PRO A 67 -0.96 5.78 -6.45
CA PRO A 67 -0.19 6.29 -5.32
C PRO A 67 0.57 7.57 -5.70
N PRO A 68 0.78 8.47 -4.72
CA PRO A 68 1.60 9.66 -4.93
C PRO A 68 3.02 9.34 -5.41
N THR A 69 3.71 10.36 -5.94
CA THR A 69 5.11 10.22 -6.34
C THR A 69 6.02 10.04 -5.13
N CYS A 70 7.24 9.55 -5.36
CA CYS A 70 8.23 9.42 -4.30
C CYS A 70 8.59 10.78 -3.67
N SER A 71 8.50 11.89 -4.41
CA SER A 71 8.70 13.22 -3.83
C SER A 71 7.60 13.59 -2.85
N THR A 72 6.33 13.31 -3.20
CA THR A 72 5.19 13.55 -2.31
C THR A 72 5.27 12.69 -1.05
N PHE A 73 5.64 11.41 -1.18
CA PHE A 73 5.87 10.56 -0.01
C PHE A 73 6.99 11.04 0.91
N LYS A 74 8.03 11.67 0.37
CA LYS A 74 9.08 12.32 1.18
C LYS A 74 8.54 13.54 1.92
N THR A 75 7.71 14.36 1.28
CA THR A 75 7.10 15.54 1.91
C THR A 75 6.23 15.19 3.10
N HIS A 76 5.43 14.12 3.01
CA HIS A 76 4.56 13.67 4.10
C HIS A 76 5.23 12.69 5.08
N SER A 77 6.57 12.55 5.05
CA SER A 77 7.33 11.68 5.97
C SER A 77 6.90 10.21 6.01
N VAL A 78 6.34 9.67 4.91
CA VAL A 78 5.87 8.27 4.85
C VAL A 78 6.90 7.30 4.24
N CYS A 79 8.02 7.81 3.72
CA CYS A 79 9.12 6.96 3.24
C CYS A 79 9.92 6.37 4.40
N TYR A 80 9.88 5.03 4.53
CA TYR A 80 10.69 4.28 5.49
C TYR A 80 11.89 3.61 4.82
N ASN A 81 13.05 3.61 5.49
CA ASN A 81 14.29 2.95 5.06
C ASN A 81 14.68 3.17 3.58
N PRO A 82 14.94 4.41 3.14
CA PRO A 82 15.33 4.67 1.75
C PRO A 82 16.68 4.03 1.41
N ASP A 83 16.74 3.32 0.28
CA ASP A 83 17.95 2.69 -0.25
C ASP A 83 18.54 3.52 -1.43
N ARG A 84 19.56 2.95 -2.11
CA ARG A 84 20.16 3.59 -3.29
C ARG A 84 19.18 3.71 -4.47
N LEU A 85 18.26 2.77 -4.63
CA LEU A 85 17.27 2.80 -5.70
C LEU A 85 16.26 3.94 -5.49
N CYS A 86 15.89 4.25 -4.24
CA CYS A 86 15.05 5.40 -3.88
C CYS A 86 15.63 6.76 -4.30
N GLN A 87 16.94 6.86 -4.59
CA GLN A 87 17.57 8.10 -5.06
C GLN A 87 17.32 8.34 -6.55
N HIS A 88 17.08 7.28 -7.32
CA HIS A 88 16.97 7.35 -8.79
C HIS A 88 15.55 7.13 -9.30
N ILE A 89 14.61 6.72 -8.45
CA ILE A 89 13.23 6.43 -8.83
C ILE A 89 12.28 7.57 -8.43
N LYS A 90 11.34 7.87 -9.32
CA LYS A 90 10.33 8.93 -9.16
C LYS A 90 8.98 8.44 -8.65
N HIS A 91 8.69 7.15 -8.78
CA HIS A 91 7.36 6.59 -8.50
C HIS A 91 7.44 5.25 -7.75
N PRO A 92 6.63 5.05 -6.68
CA PRO A 92 6.67 3.84 -5.85
C PRO A 92 6.37 2.55 -6.63
N LEU A 93 5.43 2.58 -7.57
CA LEU A 93 5.17 1.42 -8.45
C LEU A 93 6.37 1.05 -9.33
N HIS A 94 7.21 2.01 -9.72
CA HIS A 94 8.41 1.71 -10.49
C HIS A 94 9.48 1.08 -9.59
N TYR A 95 9.63 1.59 -8.37
CA TYR A 95 10.51 1.00 -7.36
C TYR A 95 10.14 -0.47 -7.11
N TYR A 96 8.85 -0.74 -6.86
CA TYR A 96 8.35 -2.09 -6.64
C TYR A 96 8.67 -3.05 -7.80
N ARG A 97 8.43 -2.61 -9.04
CA ARG A 97 8.71 -3.43 -10.24
C ARG A 97 10.19 -3.78 -10.40
N ILE A 98 11.10 -2.89 -10.04
CA ILE A 98 12.54 -3.17 -10.08
C ILE A 98 12.91 -4.15 -8.97
N ARG A 99 12.49 -3.88 -7.73
CA ARG A 99 12.80 -4.75 -6.58
C ARG A 99 12.28 -6.17 -6.76
N VAL A 100 11.08 -6.36 -7.28
CA VAL A 100 10.53 -7.69 -7.59
C VAL A 100 11.42 -8.43 -8.60
N LYS A 101 11.92 -7.74 -9.63
CA LYS A 101 12.83 -8.34 -10.62
C LYS A 101 14.19 -8.68 -10.01
N ASP A 102 14.73 -7.83 -9.15
CA ASP A 102 16.00 -8.08 -8.47
C ASP A 102 15.88 -9.30 -7.55
N ILE A 103 14.81 -9.38 -6.73
CA ILE A 103 14.53 -10.54 -5.87
C ILE A 103 14.39 -11.81 -6.70
N GLN A 104 13.69 -11.78 -7.83
CA GLN A 104 13.56 -12.95 -8.73
C GLN A 104 14.90 -13.38 -9.34
N ARG A 105 15.84 -12.45 -9.57
CA ARG A 105 17.18 -12.77 -10.06
C ARG A 105 18.06 -13.36 -8.94
N GLU A 106 17.90 -12.87 -7.72
CA GLU A 106 18.61 -13.35 -6.54
C GLU A 106 18.12 -14.74 -6.10
N GLN A 107 16.83 -15.05 -6.27
CA GLN A 107 16.21 -16.29 -5.79
C GLN A 107 16.35 -17.52 -6.70
N GLY A 108 16.81 -17.39 -7.96
CA GLY A 108 16.83 -18.54 -8.89
C GLY A 108 15.44 -19.19 -9.08
N PRO A 109 15.30 -20.27 -9.86
CA PRO A 109 14.00 -20.79 -10.31
C PRO A 109 13.19 -21.64 -9.29
N GLU A 110 13.38 -21.50 -7.96
CA GLU A 110 12.89 -22.52 -6.99
C GLU A 110 11.77 -22.09 -6.03
N SER A 111 10.84 -21.21 -6.42
CA SER A 111 9.62 -21.01 -5.60
C SER A 111 8.50 -20.32 -6.37
N ARG A 112 7.85 -21.10 -7.24
CA ARG A 112 6.44 -20.89 -7.62
C ARG A 112 5.66 -22.11 -7.15
N ASP A 113 5.35 -22.19 -5.87
CA ASP A 113 4.27 -23.04 -5.41
C ASP A 113 3.27 -22.21 -4.61
N GLY A 114 2.40 -21.53 -5.34
CA GLY A 114 1.10 -21.13 -4.84
C GLY A 114 0.16 -22.32 -4.96
N THR A 115 0.26 -23.28 -4.04
CA THR A 115 -0.81 -24.26 -3.85
C THR A 115 -1.72 -23.79 -2.72
N GLN A 116 -2.88 -23.35 -3.17
CA GLN A 116 -4.11 -23.21 -2.43
C GLN A 116 -4.32 -24.47 -1.57
N ASN A 117 -4.30 -24.36 -0.25
CA ASN A 117 -4.70 -25.47 0.61
C ASN A 117 -6.21 -25.43 0.88
N THR A 118 -6.94 -26.03 -0.06
CA THR A 118 -7.99 -27.04 0.16
C THR A 118 -8.81 -26.99 1.46
N GLN A 119 -10.05 -26.49 1.38
CA GLN A 119 -11.12 -26.96 2.27
C GLN A 119 -11.71 -28.25 1.68
N VAL A 120 -11.28 -29.40 2.21
CA VAL A 120 -11.93 -30.70 2.05
C VAL A 120 -12.73 -30.98 3.32
N THR A 121 -14.05 -30.99 3.14
CA THR A 121 -15.10 -31.77 3.83
C THR A 121 -14.98 -32.05 5.33
N LYS A 122 -16.03 -31.64 6.07
CA LYS A 122 -16.69 -32.55 7.02
C LYS A 122 -18.20 -32.33 6.98
#